data_AF-A0A8I7B8J9-F1
#
_entry.id   AF-A0A8I7B8J9-F1
#
_cell.length_a   1.000
_cell.length_b   1.000
_cell.length_c   1.000
_cell.angle_alpha   90.00
_cell.angle_beta   90.00
_cell.angle_gamma   90.00
#
_symmetry.space_group_name_H-M   'P 1'
#
loop_
_entity.id
_entity.type
_entity.pdbx_description
1 polymer ?
#
loop_
_entity_poly.entity_id
_entity_poly.type
_entity_poly.pdbx_seq_one_letter_code
_entity_poly.pdbx_strand_id
1 'polypeptide(L)'
;MRPRPDPHPPTTARCRPSPPVFPSCIPSPPPPPPPRRRTTGAAAFAFALLAAAFFLTPCRDASAPSSTSYPSYGHRLPTLVDLTLIAGAREKSVVCLDGTPPGYHWLPGFGEGSDKWLLHLEGGSWCRNLTWCAQRKETNLGSSDHMERRVEFVGILSDDELQNPGTF
;
A
#
# COMPACT_ATOMS: atom_id res chain seq x y z
N MET A 1 -8.58 -20.55 78.99
CA MET A 1 -7.39 -20.90 78.19
C MET A 1 -7.74 -22.01 77.20
N ARG A 2 -7.91 -21.65 75.93
CA ARG A 2 -7.62 -22.49 74.76
C ARG A 2 -7.26 -21.53 73.62
N PRO A 3 -6.07 -21.62 73.00
CA PRO A 3 -5.75 -20.78 71.86
C PRO A 3 -6.57 -21.21 70.64
N ARG A 4 -7.07 -20.24 69.88
CA ARG A 4 -7.63 -20.48 68.54
C ARG A 4 -6.46 -20.85 67.61
N PRO A 5 -6.58 -21.84 66.72
CA PRO A 5 -5.58 -22.09 65.69
C PRO A 5 -5.61 -20.97 64.64
N ASP A 6 -4.44 -20.46 64.31
CA ASP A 6 -4.23 -19.52 63.21
C ASP A 6 -4.47 -20.17 61.84
N PRO A 7 -4.84 -19.37 60.82
CA PRO A 7 -5.19 -19.86 59.49
C PRO A 7 -3.96 -20.36 58.72
N HIS A 8 -4.08 -21.55 58.12
CA HIS A 8 -3.11 -22.07 57.16
C HIS A 8 -3.01 -21.17 55.91
N PRO A 9 -1.80 -20.89 55.40
CA PRO A 9 -1.64 -20.18 54.14
C PRO A 9 -2.03 -21.08 52.95
N PRO A 10 -2.63 -20.54 51.88
CA PRO A 10 -2.89 -21.31 50.68
C PRO A 10 -1.58 -21.68 49.98
N THR A 11 -1.39 -22.98 49.76
CA THR A 11 -0.28 -23.55 48.99
C THR A 11 -0.29 -22.98 47.56
N THR A 12 0.60 -22.04 47.27
CA THR A 12 0.82 -21.56 45.91
C THR A 12 1.43 -22.69 45.08
N ALA A 13 0.62 -23.35 44.25
CA ALA A 13 1.10 -24.24 43.22
C ALA A 13 1.95 -23.44 42.23
N ARG A 14 3.27 -23.61 42.26
CA ARG A 14 4.19 -23.08 41.25
C ARG A 14 4.06 -23.94 39.99
N CYS A 15 3.47 -23.40 38.93
CA CYS A 15 3.62 -23.97 37.59
C CYS A 15 5.08 -23.81 37.13
N ARG A 16 5.76 -24.92 36.85
CA ARG A 16 7.05 -24.91 36.14
C ARG A 16 6.78 -24.61 34.65
N PRO A 17 7.57 -23.73 34.01
CA PRO A 17 7.54 -23.62 32.55
C PRO A 17 8.20 -24.85 31.93
N SER A 18 7.44 -25.58 31.12
CA SER A 18 7.96 -26.62 30.21
C SER A 18 8.58 -25.96 28.98
N PRO A 19 9.70 -26.46 28.44
CA PRO A 19 10.30 -25.93 27.21
C PRO A 19 9.43 -26.26 25.97
N PRO A 20 9.57 -25.50 24.87
CA PRO A 20 8.70 -25.63 23.70
C PRO A 20 9.05 -26.88 22.88
N VAL A 21 8.05 -27.72 22.64
CA VAL A 21 8.10 -28.75 21.59
C VAL A 21 7.71 -28.07 20.28
N PHE A 22 8.70 -27.67 19.48
CA PHE A 22 8.47 -27.26 18.10
C PHE A 22 8.05 -28.49 17.28
N PRO A 23 6.95 -28.45 16.50
CA PRO A 23 6.73 -29.46 15.49
C PRO A 23 7.70 -29.22 14.33
N SER A 24 8.69 -30.10 14.18
CA SER A 24 9.52 -30.16 12.97
C SER A 24 8.64 -30.58 11.79
N CYS A 25 8.25 -29.62 10.96
CA CYS A 25 7.67 -29.90 9.65
C CYS A 25 8.79 -30.39 8.72
N ILE A 26 8.82 -31.69 8.43
CA ILE A 26 9.65 -32.26 7.37
C ILE A 26 8.96 -31.94 6.04
N PRO A 27 9.61 -31.25 5.09
CA PRO A 27 9.03 -31.03 3.76
C PRO A 27 8.85 -32.36 3.02
N SER A 28 7.65 -32.61 2.51
CA SER A 28 7.38 -33.72 1.59
C SER A 28 8.20 -33.55 0.30
N PRO A 29 8.75 -34.62 -0.29
CA PRO A 29 9.44 -34.52 -1.57
C PRO A 29 8.46 -34.08 -2.68
N PRO A 30 8.91 -33.29 -3.67
CA PRO A 30 8.07 -32.89 -4.79
C PRO A 30 7.69 -34.10 -5.66
N PRO A 31 6.50 -34.09 -6.30
CA PRO A 31 6.09 -35.16 -7.20
C PRO A 31 7.01 -35.24 -8.44
N PRO A 32 7.18 -36.43 -9.04
CA PRO A 32 8.00 -36.59 -10.23
C PRO A 32 7.40 -35.82 -11.42
N PRO A 33 8.24 -35.27 -12.32
CA PRO A 33 7.77 -34.57 -13.51
C PRO A 33 7.00 -35.53 -14.44
N PRO A 34 5.99 -35.04 -15.18
CA PRO A 34 5.25 -35.86 -16.12
C PRO A 34 6.15 -36.34 -17.27
N PRO A 35 5.85 -37.52 -17.86
CA PRO A 35 6.65 -38.07 -18.95
C PRO A 35 6.63 -37.13 -20.17
N ARG A 36 7.82 -36.76 -20.65
CA ARG A 36 8.02 -35.96 -21.86
C ARG A 36 7.54 -36.77 -23.08
N ARG A 37 6.37 -36.42 -23.61
CA ARG A 37 5.86 -36.98 -24.86
C ARG A 37 6.68 -36.42 -26.03
N ARG A 38 7.62 -37.22 -26.54
CA ARG A 38 8.32 -36.95 -27.81
C ARG A 38 7.32 -37.14 -28.96
N THR A 39 6.76 -36.05 -29.47
CA THR A 39 6.09 -36.05 -30.77
C THR A 39 7.13 -35.80 -31.85
N THR A 40 7.62 -36.88 -32.45
CA THR A 40 8.29 -36.87 -33.76
C THR A 40 7.22 -36.99 -34.84
N GLY A 41 7.18 -36.05 -35.79
CA GLY A 41 6.23 -36.16 -36.91
C GLY A 41 6.19 -34.94 -37.81
N ALA A 42 7.09 -34.95 -38.79
CA ALA A 42 7.14 -34.18 -40.04
C ALA A 42 5.86 -33.42 -40.48
N ALA A 43 6.00 -32.10 -40.60
CA ALA A 43 5.26 -31.27 -41.56
C ALA A 43 6.14 -30.05 -41.94
N ALA A 44 7.37 -30.31 -42.36
CA ALA A 44 8.14 -29.34 -43.13
C ALA A 44 7.64 -29.39 -44.59
N PHE A 45 7.71 -28.27 -45.31
CA PHE A 45 7.25 -28.08 -46.70
C PHE A 45 5.79 -27.64 -46.90
N ALA A 46 5.43 -26.44 -46.41
CA ALA A 46 4.40 -25.60 -47.06
C ALA A 46 4.35 -24.13 -46.58
N PHE A 47 5.02 -23.74 -45.49
CA PHE A 47 4.91 -22.38 -44.91
C PHE A 47 6.15 -21.48 -45.09
N ALA A 48 7.14 -21.89 -45.90
CA ALA A 48 8.41 -21.17 -46.02
C ALA A 48 8.40 -20.00 -47.02
N LEU A 49 7.36 -19.81 -47.83
CA LEU A 49 7.31 -18.73 -48.84
C LEU A 49 6.36 -17.57 -48.50
N LEU A 50 5.43 -17.74 -47.56
CA LEU A 50 4.61 -16.62 -47.06
C LEU A 50 5.29 -15.83 -45.93
N ALA A 51 6.35 -16.36 -45.33
CA ALA A 51 7.14 -15.66 -44.32
C ALA A 51 8.13 -14.65 -44.91
N ALA A 52 8.56 -14.79 -46.16
CA ALA A 52 9.61 -13.94 -46.74
C ALA A 52 9.13 -12.57 -47.24
N ALA A 53 7.82 -12.38 -47.45
CA ALA A 53 7.26 -11.08 -47.87
C ALA A 53 7.00 -10.10 -46.71
N PHE A 54 7.09 -10.56 -45.46
CA PHE A 54 6.91 -9.70 -44.27
C PHE A 54 8.24 -9.15 -43.72
N PHE A 55 9.39 -9.57 -44.25
CA PHE A 55 10.72 -9.10 -43.81
C PHE A 55 11.32 -7.99 -44.69
N LEU A 56 10.62 -7.54 -45.74
CA LEU A 56 11.06 -6.42 -46.59
C LEU A 56 10.11 -5.23 -46.56
N THR A 57 9.23 -5.15 -45.56
CA THR A 57 8.50 -3.92 -45.24
C THR A 57 9.37 -3.11 -44.29
N PRO A 58 9.93 -1.96 -44.69
CA PRO A 58 10.56 -1.06 -43.74
C PRO A 58 9.44 -0.49 -42.87
N CYS A 59 9.21 -1.07 -41.70
CA CYS A 59 8.56 -0.36 -40.62
C CYS A 59 9.52 0.78 -40.28
N ARG A 60 9.30 1.95 -40.88
CA ARG A 60 9.82 3.20 -40.33
C ARG A 60 9.06 3.40 -39.03
N ASP A 61 9.42 2.63 -38.00
CA ASP A 61 9.19 3.04 -36.62
C ASP A 61 10.20 4.15 -36.39
N ALA A 62 9.82 5.35 -36.87
CA ALA A 62 10.23 6.55 -36.19
C ALA A 62 9.84 6.31 -34.74
N SER A 63 10.84 6.01 -33.92
CA SER A 63 10.77 6.15 -32.47
C SER A 63 10.57 7.64 -32.23
N ALA A 64 9.35 8.11 -32.51
CA ALA A 64 8.85 9.33 -31.96
C ALA A 64 8.95 9.12 -30.45
N PRO A 65 9.63 10.01 -29.71
CA PRO A 65 9.52 9.97 -28.27
C PRO A 65 8.03 10.00 -27.98
N SER A 66 7.54 8.98 -27.27
CA SER A 66 6.20 8.98 -26.71
C SER A 66 6.14 10.15 -25.76
N SER A 67 5.76 11.32 -26.28
CA SER A 67 5.33 12.45 -25.47
C SER A 67 4.12 11.92 -24.72
N THR A 68 4.34 11.51 -23.48
CA THR A 68 3.28 11.34 -22.51
C THR A 68 2.55 12.66 -22.51
N SER A 69 1.34 12.67 -23.09
CA SER A 69 0.46 13.82 -23.12
C SER A 69 -0.10 14.01 -21.72
N TYR A 70 0.75 14.33 -20.75
CA TYR A 70 0.29 15.04 -19.58
C TYR A 70 -0.13 16.42 -20.07
N PRO A 71 -1.36 16.88 -19.77
CA PRO A 71 -1.70 18.26 -20.05
C PRO A 71 -0.66 19.14 -19.36
N SER A 72 0.18 19.77 -20.18
CA SER A 72 1.14 20.79 -19.74
C SER A 72 0.33 22.06 -19.47
N TYR A 73 -0.38 22.05 -18.35
CA TYR A 73 -0.61 23.28 -17.63
C TYR A 73 0.80 23.85 -17.35
N GLY A 74 1.05 25.11 -17.73
CA GLY A 74 2.38 25.71 -17.63
C GLY A 74 2.83 25.78 -16.17
N HIS A 75 3.46 24.72 -15.68
CA HIS A 75 3.63 24.50 -14.25
C HIS A 75 5.03 24.81 -13.77
N ARG A 76 5.06 25.61 -12.70
CA ARG A 76 6.07 25.58 -11.65
C ARG A 76 6.30 24.12 -11.21
N LEU A 77 7.49 23.79 -10.73
CA LEU A 77 7.77 22.43 -10.19
C LEU A 77 6.67 21.99 -9.20
N PRO A 78 6.23 20.72 -9.22
CA PRO A 78 5.18 20.22 -8.34
C PRO A 78 5.46 20.54 -6.87
N THR A 79 4.51 21.18 -6.20
CA THR A 79 4.56 21.39 -4.75
C THR A 79 4.21 20.08 -4.06
N LEU A 80 5.23 19.33 -3.63
CA LEU A 80 5.07 18.12 -2.84
C LEU A 80 4.90 18.46 -1.36
N VAL A 81 3.82 17.98 -0.76
CA VAL A 81 3.42 18.25 0.62
C VAL A 81 3.71 17.04 1.51
N ASP A 82 4.51 17.23 2.56
CA ASP A 82 4.91 16.17 3.48
C ASP A 82 3.75 15.67 4.36
N LEU A 83 3.79 14.38 4.71
CA LEU A 83 2.89 13.77 5.69
C LEU A 83 3.28 14.19 7.12
N THR A 84 2.32 14.70 7.87
CA THR A 84 2.44 15.00 9.30
C THR A 84 1.60 14.03 10.11
N LEU A 85 2.24 13.26 11.00
CA LEU A 85 1.53 12.37 11.94
C LEU A 85 1.05 13.15 13.16
N ILE A 86 -0.15 12.83 13.66
CA ILE A 86 -0.69 13.48 14.85
C ILE A 86 0.07 13.00 16.10
N ALA A 87 0.82 13.91 16.71
CA ALA A 87 1.53 13.64 17.95
C ALA A 87 0.56 13.35 19.10
N GLY A 88 0.86 12.33 19.92
CA GLY A 88 0.03 11.96 21.07
C GLY A 88 -1.27 11.23 20.72
N ALA A 89 -1.47 10.82 19.46
CA ALA A 89 -2.73 10.22 19.01
C ALA A 89 -2.93 8.79 19.56
N ARG A 90 -1.86 7.98 19.62
CA ARG A 90 -1.90 6.61 20.15
C ARG A 90 -2.32 6.58 21.62
N GLU A 91 -1.78 7.49 22.42
CA GLU A 91 -2.06 7.64 23.86
C GLU A 91 -3.53 8.01 24.12
N LYS A 92 -4.18 8.65 23.16
CA LYS A 92 -5.59 9.05 23.20
C LYS A 92 -6.54 8.05 22.51
N SER A 93 -6.03 6.90 22.06
CA SER A 93 -6.79 5.91 21.28
C SER A 93 -7.41 6.49 19.98
N VAL A 94 -6.80 7.52 19.40
CA VAL A 94 -7.17 8.06 18.09
C VAL A 94 -6.20 7.46 17.08
N VAL A 95 -6.64 6.41 16.39
CA VAL A 95 -5.76 5.56 15.57
C VAL A 95 -6.41 5.13 14.26
N CYS A 96 -5.57 4.77 13.29
CA CYS A 96 -5.95 4.05 12.07
C CYS A 96 -6.39 2.61 12.39
N LEU A 97 -6.84 1.85 11.36
CA LEU A 97 -7.35 0.49 11.53
C LEU A 97 -6.30 -0.49 12.08
N ASP A 98 -5.01 -0.25 11.82
CA ASP A 98 -3.90 -1.05 12.33
C ASP A 98 -3.33 -0.55 13.68
N GLY A 99 -3.86 0.55 14.22
CA GLY A 99 -3.39 1.16 15.46
C GLY A 99 -2.31 2.24 15.29
N THR A 100 -1.86 2.54 14.07
CA THR A 100 -0.94 3.66 13.79
C THR A 100 -1.59 5.02 14.00
N PRO A 101 -0.83 6.10 14.29
CA PRO A 101 -1.41 7.41 14.47
C PRO A 101 -1.88 7.94 13.10
N PRO A 102 -3.06 8.57 13.00
CA PRO A 102 -3.47 9.21 11.76
C PRO A 102 -2.51 10.34 11.39
N GLY A 103 -2.54 10.74 10.13
CA GLY A 103 -1.76 11.86 9.61
C GLY A 103 -2.55 12.72 8.62
N TYR A 104 -1.95 13.85 8.24
CA TYR A 104 -2.47 14.78 7.25
C TYR A 104 -1.34 15.41 6.45
N HIS A 105 -1.64 15.84 5.24
CA HIS A 105 -0.78 16.72 4.44
C HIS A 105 -1.26 18.15 4.62
N TRP A 106 -0.34 19.10 4.82
CA TRP A 106 -0.68 20.50 5.06
C TRP A 106 0.21 21.45 4.27
N LEU A 107 -0.44 22.29 3.48
CA LEU A 107 0.19 23.39 2.75
C LEU A 107 -0.37 24.70 3.30
N PRO A 108 0.46 25.61 3.83
CA PRO A 108 -0.02 26.92 4.31
C PRO A 108 -0.58 27.76 3.17
N GLY A 109 -1.72 28.42 3.41
CA GLY A 109 -2.25 29.45 2.51
C GLY A 109 -1.33 30.67 2.43
N PHE A 110 -1.51 31.50 1.40
CA PHE A 110 -0.67 32.67 1.14
C PHE A 110 -1.51 33.83 0.60
N GLY A 111 -1.03 35.06 0.74
CA GLY A 111 -1.82 36.22 0.30
C GLY A 111 -3.18 36.30 1.02
N GLU A 112 -4.26 36.40 0.25
CA GLU A 112 -5.63 36.70 0.73
C GLU A 112 -6.33 35.58 1.51
N GLY A 113 -5.70 34.45 1.73
CA GLY A 113 -6.29 33.30 2.42
C GLY A 113 -5.23 32.48 3.13
N SER A 114 -4.16 33.18 3.50
CA SER A 114 -3.35 32.87 4.68
C SER A 114 -4.20 32.64 5.95
N ASP A 115 -5.45 33.11 6.01
CA ASP A 115 -6.43 32.89 7.08
C ASP A 115 -7.59 31.95 6.70
N LYS A 116 -7.60 31.39 5.48
CA LYS A 116 -8.62 30.45 5.00
C LYS A 116 -8.12 29.02 5.12
N TRP A 117 -9.06 28.11 5.41
CA TRP A 117 -8.77 26.68 5.56
C TRP A 117 -9.62 25.86 4.60
N LEU A 118 -8.96 24.98 3.85
CA LEU A 118 -9.60 23.94 3.05
C LEU A 118 -9.27 22.57 3.64
N LEU A 119 -10.28 21.87 4.11
CA LEU A 119 -10.13 20.52 4.66
C LEU A 119 -10.64 19.49 3.65
N HIS A 120 -9.73 18.67 3.13
CA HIS A 120 -10.05 17.55 2.24
C HIS A 120 -10.01 16.23 3.01
N LEU A 121 -11.09 15.44 2.88
CA LEU A 121 -11.17 14.10 3.44
C LEU A 121 -11.07 13.08 2.31
N GLU A 122 -9.98 12.34 2.27
CA GLU A 122 -9.74 11.31 1.24
C GLU A 122 -10.84 10.23 1.28
N GLY A 123 -11.26 9.77 0.09
CA GLY A 123 -12.22 8.68 -0.07
C GLY A 123 -11.56 7.29 0.00
N GLY A 124 -12.06 6.35 -0.83
CA GLY A 124 -11.48 5.00 -0.95
C GLY A 124 -12.30 3.86 -0.36
N SER A 125 -13.64 3.97 -0.38
CA SER A 125 -14.58 2.94 0.11
C SER A 125 -14.40 2.59 1.60
N TRP A 126 -15.04 1.51 2.06
CA TRP A 126 -14.94 1.02 3.44
C TRP A 126 -14.78 -0.51 3.49
N CYS A 127 -14.36 -1.04 4.65
CA CYS A 127 -14.38 -2.47 4.93
C CYS A 127 -15.62 -2.84 5.76
N ARG A 128 -16.23 -4.00 5.49
CA ARG A 128 -17.54 -4.37 6.06
C ARG A 128 -17.56 -5.59 6.99
N ASN A 129 -16.44 -6.31 7.08
CA ASN A 129 -16.28 -7.46 7.96
C ASN A 129 -14.80 -7.64 8.32
N LEU A 130 -14.53 -8.52 9.29
CA LEU A 130 -13.18 -8.72 9.84
C LEU A 130 -12.15 -9.11 8.78
N THR A 131 -12.48 -9.99 7.84
CA THR A 131 -11.55 -10.41 6.77
C THR A 131 -11.15 -9.23 5.89
N TRP A 132 -12.12 -8.41 5.49
CA TRP A 132 -11.87 -7.25 4.62
C TRP A 132 -11.11 -6.14 5.37
N CYS A 133 -11.42 -5.92 6.65
CA CYS A 133 -10.70 -4.94 7.46
C CYS A 133 -9.27 -5.40 7.79
N ALA A 134 -9.06 -6.69 8.01
CA ALA A 134 -7.74 -7.27 8.22
C ALA A 134 -6.83 -7.13 6.99
N GLN A 135 -7.39 -7.17 5.78
CA GLN A 135 -6.65 -6.88 4.55
C GLN A 135 -6.43 -5.37 4.37
N ARG A 136 -7.46 -4.55 4.62
CA ARG A 136 -7.38 -3.10 4.41
C ARG A 136 -6.38 -2.42 5.33
N LYS A 137 -6.22 -2.89 6.57
CA LYS A 137 -5.27 -2.30 7.52
C LYS A 137 -3.81 -2.40 7.05
N GLU A 138 -3.51 -3.28 6.08
CA GLU A 138 -2.18 -3.46 5.47
C GLU A 138 -1.98 -2.55 4.23
N THR A 139 -2.82 -1.52 4.03
CA THR A 139 -2.71 -0.56 2.92
C THR A 139 -2.69 0.89 3.42
N ASN A 140 -2.40 1.85 2.53
CA ASN A 140 -2.41 3.29 2.85
C ASN A 140 -3.75 3.79 3.41
N LEU A 141 -4.87 3.18 3.02
CA LEU A 141 -6.22 3.50 3.51
C LEU A 141 -6.56 2.89 4.89
N GLY A 142 -5.63 2.18 5.51
CA GLY A 142 -5.83 1.53 6.81
C GLY A 142 -4.68 1.70 7.80
N SER A 143 -3.53 2.20 7.34
CA SER A 143 -2.32 2.41 8.14
C SER A 143 -1.54 3.63 7.66
N SER A 144 -1.08 4.46 8.60
CA SER A 144 -0.17 5.57 8.28
C SER A 144 1.23 5.09 7.90
N ASP A 145 1.61 3.87 8.24
CA ASP A 145 2.92 3.32 7.85
C ASP A 145 3.00 3.07 6.34
N HIS A 146 1.84 2.94 5.68
CA HIS A 146 1.69 2.74 4.25
C HIS A 146 1.24 3.99 3.48
N MET A 147 0.94 5.10 4.16
CA MET A 147 0.59 6.37 3.51
C MET A 147 1.76 6.95 2.70
N GLU A 148 1.44 7.61 1.59
CA GLU A 148 2.38 8.40 0.81
C GLU A 148 3.05 9.45 1.71
N ARG A 149 4.39 9.48 1.72
CA ARG A 149 5.13 10.44 2.56
C ARG A 149 5.07 11.85 2.03
N ARG A 150 4.84 11.99 0.73
CA ARG A 150 4.71 13.23 -0.01
C ARG A 150 3.64 13.06 -1.06
N VAL A 151 2.74 14.02 -1.16
CA VAL A 151 1.70 14.07 -2.20
C VAL A 151 1.77 15.38 -2.93
N GLU A 152 1.44 15.37 -4.20
CA GLU A 152 1.21 16.58 -4.98
C GLU A 152 -0.22 17.07 -4.74
N PHE A 153 -0.36 18.36 -4.45
CA PHE A 153 -1.68 18.98 -4.37
C PHE A 153 -2.09 19.51 -5.75
N VAL A 154 -3.20 18.98 -6.28
CA VAL A 154 -3.73 19.32 -7.61
C VAL A 154 -5.18 19.79 -7.54
N GLY A 155 -5.64 20.47 -8.58
CA GLY A 155 -7.00 20.99 -8.67
C GLY A 155 -7.28 21.99 -7.55
N ILE A 156 -8.39 21.82 -6.81
CA ILE A 156 -8.78 22.74 -5.73
C ILE A 156 -7.79 22.76 -4.54
N LEU A 157 -6.91 21.77 -4.42
CA LEU A 157 -5.88 21.75 -3.37
C LEU A 157 -4.60 22.46 -3.83
N SER A 158 -4.44 22.73 -5.13
CA SER A 158 -3.23 23.30 -5.69
C SER A 158 -3.00 24.74 -5.24
N ASP A 159 -1.73 25.10 -5.11
CA ASP A 159 -1.23 26.47 -4.95
C ASP A 159 -1.03 27.19 -6.30
N ASP A 160 -1.31 26.52 -7.43
CA ASP A 160 -1.27 27.12 -8.75
C ASP A 160 -2.62 27.76 -9.12
N GLU A 161 -2.61 29.06 -9.44
CA GLU A 161 -3.77 29.83 -9.88
C GLU A 161 -4.45 29.25 -11.12
N LEU A 162 -3.69 28.62 -12.03
CA LEU A 162 -4.26 28.00 -13.21
C LEU A 162 -5.10 26.77 -12.88
N GLN A 163 -4.80 26.07 -11.77
CA GLN A 163 -5.58 24.95 -11.28
C GLN A 163 -6.65 25.36 -10.25
N ASN A 164 -6.38 26.43 -9.50
CA ASN A 164 -7.21 26.90 -8.40
C ASN A 164 -7.45 28.44 -8.44
N PRO A 165 -8.23 28.94 -9.42
CA PRO A 165 -8.34 30.39 -9.72
C PRO A 165 -9.25 31.20 -8.76
N GLY A 166 -9.24 30.93 -7.45
CA GLY A 166 -10.17 31.61 -6.53
C GLY A 166 -9.95 31.43 -5.04
N THR A 167 -8.88 30.76 -4.61
CA THR A 167 -8.57 30.60 -3.18
C THR A 167 -7.07 30.70 -2.97
N PHE A 168 -6.61 31.93 -2.75
CA PHE A 168 -5.38 32.17 -2.01
C PHE A 168 -5.74 32.67 -0.65
#